data_AF-A0A2I0VRF6-F1
#
_entry.id   AF-A0A2I0VRF6-F1
#
_cell.length_a   1.000
_cell.length_b   1.000
_cell.length_c   1.000
_cell.angle_alpha   90.00
_cell.angle_beta   90.00
_cell.angle_gamma   90.00
#
_symmetry.space_group_name_H-M   'P 1'
#
loop_
_entity.id
_entity.type
_entity.pdbx_description
1 polymer ?
#
loop_
_entity_poly.entity_id
_entity_poly.type
_entity_poly.pdbx_seq_one_letter_code
_entity_poly.pdbx_strand_id
1 'polypeptide(L)'
;MKSFITCNDLHEVACVGPKYTWCNNKRGADRIMEKLDRCLVNATAFNSSHRLMVRHLTRLASDHYPILLKLLNFIPPNKKVLRFEEVWTSIPASVVVVRKSWNKNTKGDPSQALNLKLKRTLKDLHYWSKAKFKAMNLH
;
A
#
# COMPACT_ATOMS: atom_id res chain seq x y z
N MET A 1 20.46 -23.68 -10.47
CA MET A 1 19.35 -23.01 -9.73
C MET A 1 19.36 -21.50 -9.88
N LYS A 2 20.46 -20.78 -9.57
CA LYS A 2 20.52 -19.31 -9.73
C LYS A 2 20.19 -18.84 -11.16
N SER A 3 20.78 -19.48 -12.18
CA SER A 3 20.51 -19.18 -13.59
C SER A 3 19.02 -19.32 -13.92
N PHE A 4 18.39 -20.42 -13.53
CA PHE A 4 16.95 -20.64 -13.72
C PHE A 4 16.10 -19.54 -13.07
N ILE A 5 16.41 -19.16 -11.83
CA ILE A 5 15.69 -18.11 -11.11
C ILE A 5 15.79 -16.78 -11.87
N THR A 6 16.99 -16.38 -12.27
CA THR A 6 17.21 -15.13 -13.00
C THR A 6 16.60 -15.14 -14.40
N CYS A 7 16.74 -16.24 -15.16
CA CYS A 7 16.21 -16.35 -16.53
C CYS A 7 14.69 -16.37 -16.59
N ASN A 8 14.01 -16.66 -15.48
CA ASN A 8 12.54 -16.73 -15.41
C ASN A 8 11.92 -15.57 -14.60
N ASP A 9 12.69 -14.49 -14.34
CA ASP A 9 12.24 -13.35 -13.54
C ASP A 9 11.66 -13.76 -12.16
N LEU A 10 12.30 -14.73 -11.51
CA LEU A 10 11.89 -15.17 -10.18
C LEU A 10 12.74 -14.49 -9.12
N HIS A 11 12.09 -14.08 -8.04
CA HIS A 11 12.69 -13.40 -6.90
C HIS A 11 12.32 -14.15 -5.63
N GLU A 12 13.30 -14.45 -4.79
CA GLU A 12 13.05 -15.10 -3.51
C GLU A 12 12.50 -14.09 -2.50
N VAL A 13 11.34 -14.38 -1.92
CA VAL A 13 10.73 -13.52 -0.91
C VAL A 13 11.47 -13.69 0.41
N ALA A 14 11.84 -12.56 1.04
CA ALA A 14 12.47 -12.57 2.34
C ALA A 14 11.56 -13.26 3.39
N CYS A 15 12.17 -14.09 4.23
CA CYS A 15 11.47 -14.89 5.22
C CYS A 15 11.88 -14.54 6.65
N VAL A 16 10.93 -14.63 7.58
CA VAL A 16 11.15 -14.52 9.03
C VAL A 16 10.94 -15.89 9.70
N GLY A 17 11.76 -16.23 10.67
CA GLY A 17 11.67 -17.49 11.43
C GLY A 17 12.93 -18.36 11.28
N PRO A 18 12.82 -19.70 11.49
CA PRO A 18 13.94 -20.62 11.35
C PRO A 18 14.67 -20.48 10.01
N LYS A 19 16.01 -20.47 10.04
CA LYS A 19 16.85 -20.30 8.84
C LYS A 19 16.75 -21.47 7.85
N TYR A 20 16.52 -22.67 8.37
CA TYR A 20 16.49 -23.93 7.63
C TYR A 20 15.05 -24.41 7.47
N THR A 21 14.78 -25.14 6.39
CA THR A 21 13.45 -25.66 6.09
C THR A 21 13.37 -27.17 6.16
N TRP A 22 14.51 -27.85 6.34
CA TRP A 22 14.58 -29.30 6.46
C TRP A 22 15.61 -29.71 7.52
N CYS A 23 15.37 -30.83 8.18
CA CYS A 23 16.33 -31.48 9.07
C CYS A 23 16.18 -32.99 9.04
N ASN A 24 17.31 -33.69 9.01
CA ASN A 24 17.40 -35.16 8.98
C ASN A 24 16.91 -35.87 10.26
N ASN A 25 16.28 -35.15 11.21
CA ASN A 25 15.78 -35.65 12.49
C ASN A 25 16.80 -36.27 13.45
N LYS A 26 18.10 -36.16 13.16
CA LYS A 26 19.15 -36.59 14.07
C LYS A 26 19.46 -35.52 15.13
N ARG A 27 20.20 -35.92 16.16
CA ARG A 27 20.58 -35.07 17.30
C ARG A 27 22.10 -34.91 17.36
N GLY A 28 22.56 -33.91 18.10
CA GLY A 28 23.99 -33.68 18.33
C GLY A 28 24.77 -33.45 17.04
N ALA A 29 25.95 -34.08 16.93
CA ALA A 29 26.85 -33.95 15.80
C ALA A 29 26.28 -34.52 14.48
N ASP A 30 25.35 -35.48 14.55
CA ASP A 30 24.74 -36.08 13.37
C ASP A 30 23.61 -35.24 12.76
N ARG A 31 23.22 -34.14 13.43
CA ARG A 31 22.11 -33.29 12.99
C ARG A 31 22.53 -32.44 11.80
N ILE A 32 21.86 -32.66 10.67
CA ILE A 32 22.00 -31.85 9.46
C ILE A 32 20.72 -31.04 9.27
N MET A 33 20.88 -29.77 8.94
CA MET A 33 19.78 -28.85 8.63
C MET A 33 20.09 -28.12 7.32
N GLU A 34 19.10 -28.07 6.43
CA GLU A 34 19.24 -27.46 5.11
C GLU A 34 18.06 -26.56 4.78
N LYS A 35 18.28 -25.64 3.84
CA LYS A 35 17.23 -24.78 3.28
C LYS A 35 16.90 -25.28 1.87
N LEU A 36 15.91 -26.17 1.79
CA LEU A 36 15.48 -26.82 0.56
C LEU A 36 14.25 -26.13 -0.05
N ASP A 37 13.38 -25.62 0.80
CA ASP A 37 12.11 -25.02 0.43
C ASP A 37 12.28 -23.50 0.30
N ARG A 38 11.76 -22.92 -0.78
CA ARG A 38 11.87 -21.48 -1.08
C ARG A 38 10.54 -20.98 -1.64
N CYS A 39 10.18 -19.75 -1.29
CA CYS A 39 9.06 -19.05 -1.90
C CYS A 39 9.61 -18.07 -2.94
N LEU A 40 9.34 -18.36 -4.21
CA LEU A 40 9.76 -17.54 -5.35
C LEU A 40 8.54 -16.88 -5.97
N VAL A 41 8.67 -15.62 -6.37
CA VAL A 41 7.62 -14.83 -7.02
C VAL A 41 8.18 -14.09 -8.22
N ASN A 42 7.35 -13.86 -9.23
CA ASN A 42 7.76 -13.02 -10.37
C ASN A 42 7.61 -11.52 -10.09
N ALA A 43 8.14 -10.66 -10.97
CA ALA A 43 8.04 -9.22 -10.79
C ALA A 43 6.59 -8.72 -10.70
N THR A 44 5.66 -9.33 -11.44
CA THR A 44 4.23 -8.97 -11.39
C THR A 44 3.64 -9.17 -10.00
N ALA A 45 3.88 -10.32 -9.37
CA ALA A 45 3.42 -10.61 -8.01
C ALA A 45 4.16 -9.76 -6.97
N PHE A 46 5.47 -9.56 -7.15
CA PHE A 46 6.28 -8.73 -6.26
C PHE A 46 5.82 -7.27 -6.23
N ASN A 47 5.43 -6.72 -7.39
CA ASN A 47 4.93 -5.34 -7.54
C ASN A 47 3.41 -5.21 -7.34
N SER A 48 2.74 -6.27 -6.85
CA SER A 48 1.31 -6.21 -6.60
C SER A 48 0.97 -5.23 -5.47
N SER A 49 -0.32 -4.87 -5.35
CA SER A 49 -0.82 -4.08 -4.22
C SER A 49 -0.78 -4.82 -2.87
N HIS A 50 -0.28 -6.05 -2.83
CA HIS A 50 -0.15 -6.81 -1.60
C HIS A 50 1.31 -6.78 -1.13
N ARG A 51 1.51 -6.50 0.14
CA ARG A 51 2.80 -6.73 0.76
C ARG A 51 2.95 -8.23 1.03
N LEU A 52 3.91 -8.85 0.36
CA LEU A 52 4.26 -10.26 0.57
C LEU A 52 5.10 -10.41 1.84
N MET A 53 4.78 -11.41 2.66
CA MET A 53 5.59 -11.80 3.81
C MET A 53 5.64 -13.31 3.93
N VAL A 54 6.85 -13.88 4.01
CA VAL A 54 7.03 -15.31 4.23
C VAL A 54 7.46 -15.55 5.68
N ARG A 55 6.89 -16.59 6.30
CA ARG A 55 7.28 -17.06 7.63
C ARG A 55 7.51 -18.56 7.62
N HIS A 56 8.67 -19.00 8.12
CA HIS A 56 8.88 -20.41 8.44
C HIS A 56 8.25 -20.70 9.80
N LEU A 57 7.37 -21.69 9.86
CA LEU A 57 6.70 -22.13 11.07
C LEU A 57 7.51 -23.21 11.77
N THR A 58 7.37 -23.32 13.08
CA THR A 58 7.98 -24.40 13.85
C THR A 58 7.42 -25.75 13.43
N ARG A 59 8.34 -26.72 13.38
CA ARG A 59 8.09 -28.09 12.98
C ARG A 59 7.61 -28.91 14.17
N LEU A 60 6.55 -29.71 13.98
CA LEU A 60 5.98 -30.58 15.02
C LEU A 60 6.27 -32.06 14.75
N ALA A 61 5.99 -32.57 13.55
CA ALA A 61 6.12 -33.99 13.22
C ALA A 61 6.77 -34.29 11.86
N SER A 62 6.94 -33.30 10.99
CA SER A 62 7.63 -33.46 9.70
C SER A 62 9.14 -33.31 9.89
N ASP A 63 9.93 -33.75 8.93
CA ASP A 63 11.32 -33.36 8.73
C ASP A 63 11.45 -31.95 8.09
N HIS A 64 10.39 -31.44 7.45
CA HIS A 64 10.29 -30.10 6.89
C HIS A 64 9.63 -29.07 7.85
N TYR A 65 10.08 -27.81 7.77
CA TYR A 65 9.46 -26.66 8.40
C TYR A 65 8.42 -26.06 7.45
N PRO A 66 7.14 -25.96 7.84
CA PRO A 66 6.11 -25.39 6.98
C PRO A 66 6.41 -23.93 6.62
N ILE A 67 6.19 -23.57 5.35
CA ILE A 67 6.31 -22.19 4.86
C ILE A 67 4.91 -21.57 4.76
N LEU A 68 4.72 -20.44 5.43
CA LEU A 68 3.51 -19.63 5.35
C LEU A 68 3.77 -18.36 4.55
N LEU A 69 3.15 -18.23 3.38
CA LEU A 69 3.07 -16.98 2.62
C LEU A 69 1.83 -16.19 3.06
N LYS A 70 2.04 -14.95 3.51
CA LYS A 70 0.97 -13.99 3.82
C LYS A 70 0.92 -12.90 2.76
N LEU A 71 -0.26 -12.70 2.20
CA LEU A 71 -0.63 -11.58 1.35
C LEU A 71 -1.28 -10.52 2.23
N LEU A 72 -0.52 -9.50 2.63
CA LEU A 72 -1.06 -8.41 3.42
C LEU A 72 -1.61 -7.36 2.46
N ASN A 73 -2.91 -7.08 2.55
CA ASN A 73 -3.52 -5.97 1.82
C ASN A 73 -2.75 -4.70 2.17
N PHE A 74 -2.11 -4.08 1.19
CA PHE A 74 -1.62 -2.72 1.37
C PHE A 74 -2.85 -1.83 1.42
N ILE A 75 -3.35 -1.57 2.63
CA ILE A 75 -4.26 -0.45 2.85
C ILE A 75 -3.34 0.77 2.74
N PRO A 76 -3.38 1.54 1.63
CA PRO A 76 -2.61 2.77 1.59
C PRO A 76 -2.99 3.60 2.82
N PRO A 77 -2.04 4.29 3.48
CA PRO A 77 -2.36 5.17 4.59
C PRO A 77 -3.54 6.04 4.14
N ASN A 78 -4.67 5.92 4.85
CA ASN A 78 -5.99 6.42 4.47
C ASN A 78 -5.88 7.51 3.40
N LYS A 79 -6.21 7.21 2.13
CA LYS A 79 -6.33 8.26 1.10
C LYS A 79 -7.13 9.37 1.75
N LYS A 80 -6.48 10.51 2.04
CA LYS A 80 -7.11 11.56 2.85
C LYS A 80 -8.38 11.99 2.13
N VAL A 81 -9.53 11.55 2.67
CA VAL A 81 -10.82 11.89 2.10
C VAL A 81 -11.03 13.36 2.41
N LEU A 82 -11.04 14.19 1.38
CA LEU A 82 -11.47 15.57 1.53
C LEU A 82 -12.96 15.55 1.82
N ARG A 83 -13.36 16.25 2.88
CA ARG A 83 -14.75 16.45 3.26
C ARG A 83 -15.03 17.94 3.25
N PHE A 84 -16.28 18.29 2.97
CA PHE A 84 -16.70 19.67 3.11
C PHE A 84 -16.73 20.02 4.60
N GLU A 85 -16.19 21.18 4.96
CA GLU A 85 -16.22 21.67 6.33
C GLU A 85 -17.20 22.84 6.41
N GLU A 86 -18.18 22.74 7.32
CA GLU A 86 -19.23 23.75 7.49
C GLU A 86 -18.66 25.14 7.76
N VAL A 87 -17.56 25.24 8.50
CA VAL A 87 -16.87 26.52 8.79
C VAL A 87 -16.55 27.34 7.54
N TRP A 88 -16.38 26.71 6.37
CA TRP A 88 -16.14 27.44 5.13
C TRP A 88 -17.33 28.32 4.72
N THR A 89 -18.56 27.94 5.06
CA THR A 89 -19.76 28.75 4.78
C THR A 89 -19.77 30.05 5.58
N SER A 90 -19.14 30.05 6.75
CA SER A 90 -19.02 31.21 7.64
C SER A 90 -17.95 32.20 7.19
N ILE A 91 -17.13 31.87 6.19
CA ILE A 91 -16.06 32.74 5.69
C ILE A 91 -16.47 33.33 4.34
N PRO A 92 -16.81 34.63 4.24
CA PRO A 92 -17.33 35.23 2.99
C PRO A 92 -16.44 35.01 1.74
N ALA A 93 -15.12 34.99 1.93
CA ALA A 93 -14.17 34.74 0.85
C ALA A 93 -14.26 33.33 0.22
N SER A 94 -14.91 32.35 0.88
CA SER A 94 -15.12 31.01 0.33
C SER A 94 -16.00 31.03 -0.91
N VAL A 95 -16.96 31.96 -0.99
CA VAL A 95 -17.85 32.15 -2.15
C VAL A 95 -17.06 32.46 -3.41
N VAL A 96 -16.00 33.26 -3.29
CA VAL A 96 -15.11 33.60 -4.42
C VAL A 96 -14.36 32.37 -4.92
N VAL A 97 -13.90 31.51 -4.01
CA VAL A 97 -13.23 30.24 -4.33
C VAL A 97 -14.19 29.30 -5.07
N VAL A 98 -15.41 29.14 -4.55
CA VAL A 98 -16.45 28.32 -5.19
C VAL A 98 -16.76 28.84 -6.59
N ARG A 99 -17.06 30.13 -6.75
CA ARG A 99 -17.39 30.74 -8.05
C ARG A 99 -16.26 30.55 -9.06
N LYS A 100 -15.01 30.81 -8.65
CA LYS A 100 -13.83 30.65 -9.50
C LYS A 100 -13.63 29.19 -9.93
N SER A 101 -13.81 28.23 -9.01
CA SER A 101 -13.70 26.81 -9.33
C SER A 101 -14.85 26.33 -10.23
N TRP A 102 -16.08 26.79 -9.98
CA TRP A 102 -17.26 26.32 -10.69
C TRP A 102 -17.31 26.77 -12.15
N ASN A 103 -16.82 27.98 -12.42
CA ASN A 103 -16.83 28.59 -13.76
C ASN A 103 -15.72 28.09 -14.70
N LYS A 104 -14.75 27.30 -14.20
CA LYS A 104 -13.75 26.66 -15.07
C LYS A 104 -14.45 25.65 -15.97
N ASN A 105 -14.16 25.71 -17.27
CA ASN A 105 -14.70 24.78 -18.28
C ASN A 105 -14.49 23.31 -17.88
N THR A 106 -15.51 22.50 -18.12
CA THR A 106 -15.51 21.04 -17.93
C THR A 106 -16.17 20.41 -19.14
N LYS A 107 -15.53 19.38 -19.71
CA LYS A 107 -16.02 18.60 -20.85
C LYS A 107 -16.50 17.24 -20.35
N GLY A 108 -17.38 16.60 -21.12
CA GLY A 108 -17.91 15.26 -20.83
C GLY A 108 -19.42 15.27 -20.57
N ASP A 109 -19.95 14.09 -20.30
CA ASP A 109 -21.34 13.87 -19.92
C ASP A 109 -21.74 14.74 -18.71
N PRO A 110 -22.99 15.23 -18.61
CA PRO A 110 -23.43 16.09 -17.49
C PRO A 110 -23.11 15.52 -16.10
N SER A 111 -23.24 14.21 -15.89
CA SER A 111 -22.94 13.58 -14.60
C SER A 111 -21.44 13.61 -14.27
N GLN A 112 -20.60 13.39 -15.28
CA GLN A 112 -19.14 13.46 -15.15
C GLN A 112 -18.68 14.90 -14.94
N ALA A 113 -19.26 15.85 -15.69
CA ALA A 113 -18.98 17.26 -15.54
C ALA A 113 -19.33 17.77 -14.14
N LEU A 114 -20.50 17.38 -13.61
CA LEU A 114 -20.92 17.72 -12.24
C LEU A 114 -19.96 17.15 -11.19
N ASN A 115 -19.64 15.85 -11.27
CA ASN A 115 -18.71 15.20 -10.35
C ASN A 115 -17.32 15.86 -10.37
N LEU A 116 -16.84 16.24 -11.56
CA LEU A 116 -15.57 16.94 -11.71
C LEU A 116 -15.60 18.33 -11.08
N LYS A 117 -16.69 19.09 -11.29
CA LYS A 117 -16.88 20.41 -10.66
C LYS A 117 -16.92 20.33 -9.14
N LEU A 118 -17.66 19.36 -8.58
CA LEU A 118 -17.73 19.12 -7.14
C LEU A 118 -16.36 18.77 -6.56
N LYS A 119 -15.68 17.78 -7.15
CA LYS A 119 -14.36 17.33 -6.70
C LYS A 119 -13.31 18.44 -6.74
N ARG A 120 -13.31 19.24 -7.82
CA ARG A 120 -12.41 20.38 -7.98
C ARG A 120 -12.68 21.47 -6.95
N THR A 121 -13.95 21.80 -6.74
CA THR A 121 -14.35 22.85 -5.79
C THR A 121 -14.03 22.47 -4.35
N LEU A 122 -14.28 21.21 -3.98
CA LEU A 122 -13.91 20.67 -2.68
C LEU A 122 -12.40 20.75 -2.43
N LYS A 123 -11.61 20.44 -3.46
CA LYS A 123 -10.15 20.53 -3.41
C LYS A 123 -9.69 21.98 -3.25
N ASP A 124 -10.20 22.89 -4.08
CA ASP A 124 -9.84 24.31 -4.06
C ASP A 124 -10.18 24.94 -2.70
N LEU A 125 -11.34 24.62 -2.10
CA LEU A 125 -11.73 25.05 -0.75
C LEU A 125 -10.77 24.52 0.33
N HIS A 126 -10.42 23.23 0.29
CA HIS A 126 -9.53 22.62 1.27
C HIS A 126 -8.16 23.30 1.33
N TYR A 127 -7.53 23.53 0.16
CA TYR A 127 -6.20 24.14 0.11
C TYR A 127 -6.23 25.63 0.44
N TRP A 128 -7.26 26.34 -0.02
CA TRP A 128 -7.46 27.75 0.33
C TRP A 128 -7.63 27.93 1.85
N SER A 129 -8.47 27.10 2.48
CA SER A 129 -8.70 27.14 3.93
C SER A 129 -7.42 26.87 4.71
N LYS A 130 -6.65 25.84 4.33
CA LYS A 130 -5.33 25.56 4.93
C LYS A 130 -4.35 26.72 4.81
N ALA A 131 -4.27 27.35 3.64
CA ALA A 131 -3.39 28.50 3.44
C ALA A 131 -3.81 29.68 4.33
N LYS A 132 -5.12 29.93 4.45
CA LYS A 132 -5.68 30.98 5.30
C LYS A 132 -5.38 30.75 6.79
N PHE A 133 -5.61 29.53 7.31
CA PHE A 133 -5.30 29.19 8.69
C PHE A 133 -3.80 29.26 8.99
N LYS A 134 -2.94 28.87 8.04
CA LYS A 134 -1.49 29.02 8.20
C LYS A 134 -1.07 30.49 8.31
N ALA A 135 -1.69 31.38 7.53
CA ALA A 135 -1.42 32.82 7.58
C ALA A 135 -1.91 33.47 8.89
N MET A 136 -2.98 32.96 9.50
CA MET A 136 -3.49 33.47 10.79
C MET A 136 -2.66 33.00 12.00
N ASN A 137 -1.98 31.85 11.90
CA ASN A 137 -1.10 31.31 12.95
C ASN A 137 0.35 31.84 12.87
N LEU A 138 0.61 32.87 12.07
CA LEU A 138 1.93 33.51 11.89
C LEU A 138 2.06 34.84 12.67
N HIS A 139 1.15 35.09 13.61
CA HIS A 139 1.18 36.21 14.56
C HIS A 139 1.25 35.69 15.99
#